data_AF-A0A9P3PL32-F1
#
_entry.id   AF-A0A9P3PL32-F1
#
_cell.length_a   1.000
_cell.length_b   1.000
_cell.length_c   1.000
_cell.angle_alpha   90.00
_cell.angle_beta   90.00
_cell.angle_gamma   90.00
#
_symmetry.space_group_name_H-M   'P 1'
#
loop_
_entity.id
_entity.type
_entity.pdbx_description
1 polymer ?
#
loop_
_entity_poly.entity_id
_entity_poly.type
_entity_poly.pdbx_seq_one_letter_code
_entity_poly.pdbx_strand_id
1 'polypeptide(L)'
;MGEYAPFLGGLLLGSLLNKYFYEVVFVQNVAYYSMKFNDSAWVKSVILPAYTDARGSRAFVASLLCLDGVHTASLMYAIWVYAVQNYNNPLALGTLVRPLRLDVTIITIVAFMVQTFLA
;
A
#
# COMPACT_ATOMS: atom_id res chain seq x y z
N MET A 1 4.82 -24.64 17.19
CA MET A 1 4.92 -23.43 16.33
C MET A 1 6.15 -23.43 15.40
N GLY A 2 7.04 -24.44 15.42
CA GLY A 2 8.30 -24.39 14.67
C GLY A 2 8.18 -24.32 13.14
N GLU A 3 7.26 -25.08 12.53
CA GLU A 3 7.13 -25.12 11.06
C GLU A 3 6.51 -23.85 10.45
N TYR A 4 5.64 -23.16 11.19
CA TYR A 4 4.98 -21.93 10.74
C TYR A 4 5.67 -20.64 11.24
N ALA A 5 6.72 -20.77 12.04
CA ALA A 5 7.56 -19.65 12.48
C ALA A 5 8.12 -18.80 11.32
N PRO A 6 8.62 -19.36 10.20
CA PRO A 6 9.08 -18.54 9.07
C PRO A 6 7.95 -17.76 8.40
N PHE A 7 6.72 -18.31 8.33
CA PHE A 7 5.57 -17.60 7.77
C PHE A 7 5.18 -16.39 8.62
N LEU A 8 5.05 -16.59 9.94
CA LEU A 8 4.71 -15.51 10.86
C LEU A 8 5.83 -14.45 10.95
N GLY A 9 7.09 -14.90 10.96
CA GLY A 9 8.25 -14.01 10.95
C GLY A 9 8.32 -13.17 9.68
N GLY A 10 8.07 -13.77 8.50
CA GLY A 10 8.00 -13.05 7.23
C GLY A 10 6.86 -12.03 7.20
N LEU A 11 5.67 -12.38 7.69
CA LEU A 11 4.54 -11.46 7.79
C LEU A 11 4.84 -10.27 8.70
N LEU A 12 5.42 -10.51 9.89
CA LEU A 12 5.80 -9.45 10.83
C LEU A 12 6.88 -8.54 10.27
N LEU A 13 7.93 -9.10 9.67
CA LEU A 13 9.04 -8.32 9.14
C LEU A 13 8.59 -7.52 7.90
N GLY A 14 7.83 -8.15 7.00
CA GLY A 14 7.28 -7.48 5.82
C GLY A 14 6.31 -6.35 6.17
N SER A 15 5.46 -6.55 7.16
CA SER A 15 4.50 -5.52 7.61
C SER A 15 5.16 -4.35 8.34
N LEU A 16 6.22 -4.59 9.13
CA LEU A 16 7.00 -3.52 9.74
C LEU A 16 7.69 -2.66 8.68
N LEU A 17 8.33 -3.30 7.69
CA LEU A 17 8.95 -2.59 6.56
C LEU A 17 7.90 -1.82 5.74
N ASN A 18 6.75 -2.44 5.46
CA ASN A 18 5.66 -1.78 4.74
C ASN A 18 5.15 -0.54 5.48
N LYS A 19 4.93 -0.62 6.80
CA LYS A 19 4.53 0.52 7.62
C LYS A 19 5.57 1.64 7.58
N TYR A 20 6.86 1.30 7.69
CA TYR A 20 7.94 2.28 7.63
C TYR A 20 7.96 3.02 6.28
N PHE A 21 7.87 2.29 5.17
CA PHE A 21 7.81 2.92 3.85
C PHE A 21 6.53 3.72 3.64
N TYR A 22 5.39 3.26 4.15
CA TYR A 22 4.13 4.01 4.12
C TYR A 22 4.26 5.38 4.79
N GLU A 23 4.89 5.45 5.97
CA GLU A 23 5.13 6.72 6.67
C GLU A 23 6.03 7.67 5.85
N VAL A 24 7.06 7.14 5.19
CA VAL A 24 7.92 7.94 4.30
C VAL A 24 7.13 8.50 3.12
N VAL A 25 6.32 7.66 2.45
CA VAL A 25 5.48 8.06 1.32
C VAL A 25 4.42 9.07 1.75
N PHE A 26 3.85 8.92 2.95
CA PHE A 26 2.91 9.88 3.52
C PHE A 26 3.53 11.27 3.66
N VAL A 27 4.74 11.36 4.21
CA VAL A 27 5.45 12.65 4.34
C VAL A 27 5.75 13.26 2.96
N GLN A 28 6.16 12.45 1.98
CA GLN A 28 6.38 12.91 0.61
C GLN A 28 5.09 13.44 -0.04
N ASN A 29 3.96 12.78 0.21
CA ASN A 29 2.65 13.17 -0.30
C ASN A 29 2.20 14.52 0.29
N VAL A 30 2.38 14.69 1.60
CA VAL A 30 2.08 15.96 2.29
C VAL A 30 2.99 17.10 1.77
N ALA A 31 4.27 16.83 1.54
CA ALA A 31 5.18 17.78 0.93
C ALA A 31 4.75 18.13 -0.51
N TYR A 32 4.32 17.14 -1.29
CA TYR A 32 3.79 17.34 -2.63
C TYR A 32 2.51 18.19 -2.66
N TYR A 33 1.64 18.02 -1.66
CA TYR A 33 0.39 18.80 -1.56
C TYR A 33 0.62 20.26 -1.15
N SER A 34 1.61 20.50 -0.30
CA SER A 34 1.95 21.83 0.22
C SER A 34 2.79 22.67 -0.75
N MET A 35 3.58 22.04 -1.62
CA MET A 35 4.38 22.73 -2.63
C MET A 35 3.62 22.89 -3.95
N LYS A 36 3.82 24.03 -4.64
CA LYS A 36 3.33 24.24 -6.02
C LYS A 36 4.33 23.63 -7.00
N PHE A 37 4.26 22.32 -7.20
CA PHE A 37 5.03 21.66 -8.26
C PHE A 37 4.47 22.04 -9.64
N ASN A 38 5.35 22.48 -10.54
CA ASN A 38 4.99 22.69 -11.95
C ASN A 38 5.10 21.34 -12.67
N ASP A 39 4.10 20.49 -12.51
CA ASP A 39 4.09 19.15 -13.10
C ASP A 39 4.25 19.22 -14.63
N SER A 40 5.08 18.31 -15.17
CA SER A 40 5.31 18.13 -16.60
C SER A 40 3.99 17.95 -17.36
N ALA A 41 3.90 18.49 -18.59
CA ALA A 41 2.72 18.35 -19.44
C ALA A 41 2.31 16.88 -19.66
N TRP A 42 3.25 15.94 -19.51
CA TRP A 42 3.02 14.51 -19.62
C TRP A 42 2.15 13.93 -18.49
N VAL A 43 2.41 14.37 -17.25
CA VAL A 43 1.60 14.03 -16.06
C VAL A 43 0.17 14.57 -16.23
N LYS A 44 0.01 15.73 -16.87
CA LYS A 44 -1.31 16.32 -17.18
C LYS A 44 -2.05 15.58 -18.31
N SER A 45 -1.34 14.98 -19.27
CA SER A 45 -1.96 14.30 -20.42
C SER A 45 -2.26 12.81 -20.20
N VAL A 46 -1.43 12.10 -19.42
CA VAL A 46 -1.50 10.64 -19.26
C VAL A 46 -2.40 10.19 -18.12
N ILE A 47 -2.57 10.99 -17.05
CA ILE A 47 -3.29 10.62 -15.80
C ILE A 47 -4.83 10.53 -15.97
N LEU A 48 -5.33 10.28 -17.17
CA LEU A 48 -6.68 10.51 -17.68
C LEU A 48 -6.92 11.98 -18.05
N PRO A 49 -7.56 12.25 -19.21
CA PRO A 49 -7.98 13.60 -19.61
C PRO A 49 -8.85 14.33 -18.57
N ALA A 50 -9.44 13.60 -17.62
CA ALA A 50 -10.20 14.12 -16.47
C ALA A 50 -9.34 14.83 -15.40
N TYR A 51 -8.02 14.67 -15.42
CA TYR A 51 -7.07 15.17 -14.41
C TYR A 51 -6.01 16.12 -15.00
N THR A 52 -6.37 16.83 -16.08
CA THR A 52 -5.50 17.76 -16.84
C THR A 52 -5.08 19.02 -16.07
N ASP A 53 -5.73 19.33 -14.95
CA ASP A 53 -5.43 20.50 -14.11
C ASP A 53 -4.57 20.11 -12.89
N ALA A 54 -3.89 21.08 -12.25
CA ALA A 54 -3.03 20.87 -11.08
C ALA A 54 -3.76 20.26 -9.85
N ARG A 55 -5.10 20.25 -9.86
CA ARG A 55 -5.93 19.52 -8.90
C ARG A 55 -5.95 18.00 -9.16
N GLY A 56 -5.75 17.59 -10.40
CA GLY A 56 -5.86 16.19 -10.80
C GLY A 56 -4.65 15.35 -10.47
N SER A 57 -3.44 15.88 -10.64
CA SER A 57 -2.21 15.21 -10.15
C SER A 57 -2.26 14.98 -8.64
N ARG A 58 -2.79 15.95 -7.88
CA ARG A 58 -3.02 15.82 -6.43
C ARG A 58 -4.05 14.76 -6.07
N ALA A 59 -5.14 14.66 -6.83
CA ALA A 59 -6.17 13.64 -6.61
C ALA A 59 -5.64 12.22 -6.89
N PHE A 60 -4.81 12.07 -7.93
CA PHE A 60 -4.12 10.83 -8.24
C PHE A 60 -3.13 10.42 -7.15
N VAL A 61 -2.30 11.34 -6.69
CA VAL A 61 -1.33 11.09 -5.61
C VAL A 61 -2.05 10.79 -4.29
N ALA A 62 -3.21 11.39 -4.03
CA ALA A 62 -4.05 11.07 -2.88
C ALA A 62 -4.72 9.69 -2.99
N SER A 63 -5.18 9.28 -4.18
CA SER A 63 -5.77 7.95 -4.36
C SER A 63 -4.72 6.84 -4.20
N LEU A 64 -3.48 7.08 -4.63
CA LEU A 64 -2.33 6.20 -4.41
C LEU A 64 -2.05 6.03 -2.92
N LEU A 65 -2.06 7.13 -2.15
CA LEU A 65 -1.90 7.09 -0.69
C LEU A 65 -3.03 6.33 0.03
N CYS A 66 -4.27 6.51 -0.42
CA CYS A 66 -5.41 5.77 0.12
C CYS A 66 -5.28 4.27 -0.15
N LEU A 67 -4.82 3.88 -1.34
CA LEU A 67 -4.66 2.48 -1.72
C LEU A 67 -3.54 1.82 -0.91
N ASP A 68 -2.42 2.51 -0.72
CA ASP A 68 -1.33 2.09 0.18
C ASP A 68 -1.80 2.00 1.63
N GLY A 69 -2.62 2.95 2.10
CA GLY A 69 -3.18 2.92 3.45
C GLY A 69 -4.09 1.70 3.68
N VAL A 70 -4.91 1.34 2.69
CA VAL A 70 -5.74 0.12 2.73
C VAL A 70 -4.85 -1.12 2.75
N HIS A 71 -3.76 -1.14 1.96
CA HIS A 71 -2.78 -2.23 1.94
C HIS A 71 -2.14 -2.45 3.32
N THR A 72 -1.59 -1.38 3.91
CA THR A 72 -0.97 -1.42 5.24
C THR A 72 -1.97 -1.83 6.33
N ALA A 73 -3.20 -1.33 6.29
CA ALA A 73 -4.26 -1.72 7.22
C ALA A 73 -4.62 -3.21 7.09
N SER A 74 -4.62 -3.74 5.86
CA SER A 74 -4.85 -5.15 5.57
C SER A 74 -3.79 -6.06 6.21
N LEU A 75 -2.51 -5.64 6.14
CA LEU A 75 -1.40 -6.36 6.77
C LEU A 75 -1.48 -6.32 8.29
N MET A 76 -1.79 -5.16 8.88
CA MET A 76 -1.99 -5.03 10.33
C MET A 76 -3.14 -5.92 10.83
N TYR A 77 -4.24 -5.99 10.08
CA TYR A 77 -5.35 -6.88 10.39
C TYR A 77 -4.93 -8.36 10.32
N ALA A 78 -4.17 -8.76 9.30
CA ALA A 78 -3.67 -10.13 9.20
C ALA A 78 -2.78 -10.52 10.39
N ILE A 79 -1.88 -9.63 10.82
CA ILE A 79 -1.07 -9.85 12.03
C ILE A 79 -1.98 -10.01 13.25
N TRP A 80 -2.98 -9.16 13.42
CA TRP A 80 -3.91 -9.27 14.54
C TRP A 80 -4.66 -10.61 14.54
N VAL A 81 -5.14 -11.08 13.39
CA VAL A 81 -5.82 -12.38 13.27
C VAL A 81 -4.89 -13.53 13.65
N TYR A 82 -3.64 -13.54 13.18
CA TYR A 82 -2.70 -14.63 13.44
C TYR A 82 -2.04 -14.57 14.83
N ALA A 83 -1.68 -13.39 15.30
CA ALA A 83 -0.91 -13.18 16.53
C ALA A 83 -1.77 -12.93 17.77
N VAL A 84 -2.98 -12.38 17.62
CA VAL A 84 -3.88 -12.09 18.76
C VAL A 84 -5.05 -13.06 18.77
N GLN A 85 -5.84 -13.08 17.69
CA GLN A 85 -7.11 -13.82 17.67
C GLN A 85 -6.91 -15.35 17.65
N ASN A 86 -5.86 -15.82 16.98
CA ASN A 86 -5.51 -17.24 16.89
C ASN A 86 -4.20 -17.56 17.61
N TYR A 87 -3.90 -16.81 18.68
CA TYR A 87 -2.72 -17.07 19.50
C TYR A 87 -2.73 -18.51 20.01
N ASN A 88 -1.63 -19.22 19.81
CA ASN A 88 -1.48 -20.66 20.12
C ASN A 88 -2.25 -21.65 19.23
N ASN A 89 -2.83 -21.21 18.11
CA ASN A 89 -3.46 -22.10 17.13
C ASN A 89 -2.66 -22.14 15.80
N PRO A 90 -1.75 -23.13 15.61
CA PRO A 90 -0.91 -23.20 14.41
C PRO A 90 -1.71 -23.51 13.13
N LEU A 91 -2.89 -24.13 13.22
CA LEU A 91 -3.72 -24.45 12.06
C LEU A 91 -4.27 -23.19 11.38
N ALA A 92 -4.43 -22.09 12.12
CA ALA A 92 -4.89 -20.83 11.56
C ALA A 92 -3.93 -20.29 10.48
N LEU A 93 -2.62 -20.51 10.63
CA LEU A 93 -1.60 -20.08 9.66
C LEU A 93 -1.67 -20.85 8.34
N GLY A 94 -2.29 -22.03 8.30
CA GLY A 94 -2.56 -22.77 7.07
C GLY A 94 -3.67 -22.16 6.21
N THR A 95 -4.42 -21.19 6.75
CA THR A 95 -5.52 -20.54 6.02
C THR A 95 -5.17 -19.11 5.67
N LEU A 96 -5.27 -18.75 4.39
CA LEU A 96 -5.03 -17.39 3.95
C LEU A 96 -6.23 -16.51 4.34
N VAL A 97 -5.97 -15.53 5.21
CA VAL A 97 -6.92 -14.49 5.59
C VAL A 97 -7.30 -13.68 4.35
N ARG A 98 -8.60 -13.35 4.22
CA ARG A 98 -9.19 -12.78 3.00
C ARG A 98 -8.45 -11.53 2.47
N PRO A 99 -8.07 -10.53 3.29
CA PRO A 99 -7.28 -9.39 2.82
C PRO A 99 -5.96 -9.77 2.15
N LEU A 100 -5.24 -10.79 2.65
CA LEU A 100 -3.99 -11.26 2.02
C LEU A 100 -4.19 -11.81 0.60
N ARG A 101 -5.40 -12.28 0.26
CA ARG A 101 -5.69 -12.77 -1.10
C ARG A 101 -5.84 -11.64 -2.11
N LEU A 102 -6.28 -10.47 -1.65
CA LEU A 102 -6.46 -9.29 -2.49
C LEU A 102 -5.18 -8.46 -2.62
N ASP A 103 -4.18 -8.78 -1.80
CA ASP A 103 -2.95 -8.03 -1.68
C ASP A 103 -2.27 -7.87 -3.05
N VAL A 104 -2.03 -8.98 -3.77
CA VAL A 104 -1.39 -8.99 -5.10
C VAL A 104 -2.10 -8.06 -6.10
N THR A 105 -3.42 -8.05 -6.09
CA THR A 105 -4.22 -7.18 -6.96
C THR A 105 -4.00 -5.71 -6.62
N ILE A 106 -4.00 -5.38 -5.32
CA ILE A 106 -3.77 -4.01 -4.83
C ILE A 106 -2.35 -3.56 -5.24
N ILE A 107 -1.31 -4.35 -4.99
CA ILE A 107 0.07 -3.98 -5.34
C ILE A 107 0.25 -3.81 -6.85
N THR A 108 -0.44 -4.63 -7.66
CA THR A 108 -0.39 -4.52 -9.12
C THR A 108 -1.02 -3.21 -9.61
N ILE A 109 -2.14 -2.79 -9.00
CA ILE A 109 -2.78 -1.50 -9.29
C ILE A 109 -1.86 -0.34 -8.89
N VAL A 110 -1.26 -0.38 -7.70
CA VAL A 110 -0.29 0.62 -7.25
C VAL A 110 0.89 0.70 -8.22
N ALA A 111 1.50 -0.43 -8.55
CA ALA A 111 2.65 -0.49 -9.44
C ALA A 111 2.33 0.08 -10.83
N PHE A 112 1.15 -0.24 -11.37
CA PHE A 112 0.69 0.34 -12.62
C PHE A 112 0.53 1.86 -12.53
N MET A 113 -0.12 2.36 -11.46
CA MET A 113 -0.27 3.79 -11.22
C MET A 113 1.08 4.52 -11.11
N VAL A 114 2.00 3.99 -10.30
CA VAL A 114 3.35 4.56 -10.15
C VAL A 114 4.11 4.54 -11.48
N GLN A 115 4.03 3.45 -12.24
CA GLN A 115 4.67 3.36 -13.55
C GLN A 115 4.11 4.41 -14.52
N THR A 116 2.80 4.65 -14.52
CA THR A 116 2.19 5.70 -15.36
C THR A 116 2.57 7.11 -14.93
N PHE A 117 2.96 7.32 -13.66
CA PHE A 117 3.42 8.61 -13.16
C PHE A 117 4.91 8.86 -13.51
N LEU A 118 5.73 7.81 -13.58
CA LEU A 118 7.17 7.90 -13.84
C LEU A 118 7.56 7.78 -15.31
N ALA A 119 6.74 7.13 -16.14
CA ALA A 119 6.94 7.00 -17.59
C ALA A 119 6.76 8.33 -18.29
#